data_AF-A0A0G0P553-F1
#
_entry.id   AF-A0A0G0P553-F1
#
_cell.length_a   1.000
_cell.length_b   1.000
_cell.length_c   1.000
_cell.angle_alpha   90.00
_cell.angle_beta   90.00
_cell.angle_gamma   90.00
#
_symmetry.space_group_name_H-M   'P 1'
#
loop_
_entity.id
_entity.type
_entity.pdbx_description
1 polymer ?
#
loop_
_entity_poly.entity_id
_entity_poly.type
_entity_poly.pdbx_seq_one_letter_code
_entity_poly.pdbx_strand_id
1 'polypeptide(L)'
;MKGNMDPLEKFKKLKPKPRGKKRVELKLRINLWKVLIATFLVIFFLPFIVSVFEFQRTETRLDTSQALSDIKEKKVKNVTVQDSKLVLNYHDGTTRTATKEDNESYAELLEKAGLETTIVPYTVVDQSLMKAVGDVLSIVLPLGLMAVFFFFIIRAQTKGAQDIFSFGRSRAKLFAKGKQDVTFADVAGVDDAKKELEEIVDFLKNPGKYRKIGARTPKGVILFGPAGVGKTLLARWLALEPRVFVTYLPMPKHLPLQLSLLMRLMLLADSVDVVLLVVMMKGNKL
;
A
#
# COMPACT_ATOMS: atom_id res chain seq x y z
N MET A 1 -23.11 32.22 60.76
CA MET A 1 -22.37 31.04 61.25
C MET A 1 -22.40 29.95 60.18
N LYS A 2 -21.38 29.89 59.30
CA LYS A 2 -21.25 28.81 58.32
C LYS A 2 -20.46 27.69 58.99
N GLY A 3 -21.16 26.63 59.39
CA GLY A 3 -20.57 25.46 60.04
C GLY A 3 -19.49 24.84 59.15
N ASN A 4 -18.30 24.73 59.70
CA ASN A 4 -17.16 24.07 59.09
C ASN A 4 -17.44 22.55 59.14
N MET A 5 -17.86 21.98 58.01
CA MET A 5 -18.08 20.53 57.90
C MET A 5 -16.76 19.78 57.99
N ASP A 6 -16.71 18.82 58.91
CA ASP A 6 -15.57 17.98 59.23
C ASP A 6 -15.07 17.22 57.96
N PRO A 7 -13.76 17.21 57.64
CA PRO A 7 -13.24 16.59 56.42
C PRO A 7 -13.60 15.10 56.25
N LEU A 8 -13.84 14.41 57.38
CA LEU A 8 -14.18 13.00 57.42
C LEU A 8 -15.61 12.69 56.97
N GLU A 9 -16.57 13.61 57.14
CA GLU A 9 -17.92 13.45 56.57
C GLU A 9 -17.91 13.57 55.04
N LYS A 10 -17.00 14.39 54.51
CA LYS A 10 -16.84 14.60 53.07
C LYS A 10 -16.32 13.34 52.36
N PHE A 11 -15.45 12.58 53.04
CA PHE A 11 -14.95 11.30 52.54
C PHE A 11 -15.98 10.17 52.59
N LYS A 12 -16.87 10.15 53.59
CA LYS A 12 -17.94 9.14 53.70
C LYS A 12 -19.00 9.26 52.60
N LYS A 13 -19.13 10.44 51.96
CA LYS A 13 -20.06 10.69 50.84
C LYS A 13 -19.52 10.32 49.46
N LEU A 14 -18.25 9.93 49.34
CA LEU A 14 -17.67 9.50 48.06
C LEU A 14 -17.93 8.00 47.83
N LYS A 15 -19.12 7.66 47.31
CA LYS A 15 -19.39 6.30 46.82
C LYS A 15 -18.50 6.01 45.59
N PRO A 16 -17.81 4.86 45.52
CA PRO A 16 -16.98 4.52 44.37
C PRO A 16 -17.85 4.35 43.12
N LYS A 17 -17.52 5.11 42.07
CA LYS A 17 -18.17 5.04 40.75
C LYS A 17 -17.93 3.65 40.16
N PRO A 18 -18.97 2.88 39.77
CA PRO A 18 -18.76 1.56 39.17
C PRO A 18 -18.00 1.72 37.85
N ARG A 19 -16.84 1.05 37.73
CA ARG A 19 -16.08 0.98 36.48
C ARG A 19 -16.90 0.18 35.47
N GLY A 20 -17.63 0.89 34.61
CA GLY A 20 -18.33 0.28 33.48
C GLY A 20 -17.34 -0.47 32.60
N LYS A 21 -17.54 -1.79 32.45
CA LYS A 21 -16.84 -2.61 31.46
C LYS A 21 -17.13 -2.00 30.08
N LYS A 22 -16.14 -1.36 29.47
CA LYS A 22 -16.22 -0.95 28.05
C LYS A 22 -16.38 -2.23 27.22
N ARG A 23 -17.62 -2.54 26.81
CA ARG A 23 -17.86 -3.57 25.81
C ARG A 23 -17.30 -3.05 24.49
N VAL A 24 -16.26 -3.70 23.99
CA VAL A 24 -15.73 -3.42 22.67
C VAL A 24 -16.75 -3.97 21.67
N GLU A 25 -17.67 -3.13 21.23
CA GLU A 25 -18.58 -3.47 20.14
C GLU A 25 -17.79 -3.44 18.83
N LEU A 26 -17.36 -4.61 18.37
CA LEU A 26 -16.82 -4.79 17.02
C LEU A 26 -17.96 -4.60 16.01
N LYS A 27 -18.21 -3.35 15.60
CA LYS A 27 -19.08 -3.04 14.48
C LYS A 27 -18.37 -3.43 13.18
N LEU A 28 -18.50 -4.69 12.77
CA LEU A 28 -18.03 -5.16 11.48
C LEU A 28 -18.88 -4.53 10.37
N ARG A 29 -18.38 -3.45 9.77
CA ARG A 29 -18.93 -2.90 8.52
C ARG A 29 -18.48 -3.82 7.37
N ILE A 30 -19.27 -4.85 7.12
CA ILE A 30 -19.04 -5.82 6.03
C ILE A 30 -19.33 -5.12 4.71
N ASN A 31 -18.27 -4.73 4.01
CA ASN A 31 -18.38 -4.23 2.64
C ASN A 31 -18.28 -5.42 1.70
N LEU A 32 -19.19 -5.53 0.72
CA LEU A 32 -19.20 -6.63 -0.26
C LEU A 32 -17.83 -6.82 -0.95
N TRP A 33 -17.12 -5.72 -1.22
CA TRP A 33 -15.78 -5.74 -1.80
C TRP A 33 -14.72 -6.37 -0.87
N LYS A 34 -14.83 -6.16 0.44
CA LYS A 34 -13.95 -6.81 1.43
C LYS A 34 -14.24 -8.30 1.53
N VAL A 35 -15.51 -8.71 1.39
CA VAL A 35 -15.90 -10.12 1.36
C VAL A 35 -15.30 -10.80 0.13
N LEU A 36 -15.43 -10.19 -1.05
CA LEU A 36 -14.86 -10.73 -2.28
C LEU A 36 -13.33 -10.89 -2.21
N ILE A 37 -12.62 -9.88 -1.68
CA ILE A 37 -11.17 -9.96 -1.48
C ILE A 37 -10.80 -11.06 -0.47
N ALA A 38 -11.53 -11.14 0.65
CA ALA A 38 -11.29 -12.18 1.64
C ALA A 38 -11.52 -13.58 1.07
N THR A 39 -12.61 -13.80 0.33
CA THR A 39 -12.91 -15.07 -0.35
C THR A 39 -11.83 -15.43 -1.36
N PHE A 40 -11.36 -14.48 -2.16
CA PHE A 40 -10.27 -14.70 -3.10
C PHE A 40 -8.97 -15.10 -2.40
N LEU A 41 -8.61 -14.41 -1.30
CA LEU A 41 -7.44 -14.76 -0.50
C LEU A 41 -7.54 -16.15 0.11
N VAL A 42 -8.72 -16.53 0.64
CA VAL A 42 -8.90 -17.88 1.17
C VAL A 42 -8.71 -18.92 0.08
N ILE A 43 -9.34 -18.77 -1.09
CA ILE A 43 -9.21 -19.73 -2.20
C ILE A 43 -7.77 -19.82 -2.70
N PHE A 44 -7.06 -18.70 -2.77
CA PHE A 44 -5.67 -18.63 -3.23
C PHE A 44 -4.70 -19.33 -2.27
N PHE A 45 -4.88 -19.15 -0.96
CA PHE A 45 -4.00 -19.75 0.06
C PHE A 45 -4.43 -21.16 0.50
N LEU A 46 -5.67 -21.58 0.24
CA LEU A 46 -6.17 -22.90 0.61
C LEU A 46 -5.29 -24.05 0.08
N PRO A 47 -4.87 -24.12 -1.19
CA PRO A 47 -3.98 -25.18 -1.66
C PRO A 47 -2.60 -25.16 -0.99
N PHE A 48 -2.07 -23.97 -0.65
CA PHE A 48 -0.82 -23.84 0.10
C PHE A 48 -0.96 -24.38 1.53
N ILE A 49 -2.07 -24.05 2.21
CA ILE A 49 -2.37 -24.57 3.55
C ILE A 49 -2.55 -26.08 3.51
N VAL A 50 -3.30 -26.61 2.53
CA VAL A 50 -3.50 -28.05 2.35
C VAL A 50 -2.17 -28.76 2.10
N SER A 51 -1.31 -28.21 1.24
CA SER A 51 0.03 -28.75 0.96
C SER A 51 0.91 -28.80 2.22
N VAL A 52 0.89 -27.74 3.05
CA VAL A 52 1.61 -27.71 4.34
C VAL A 52 1.06 -28.74 5.32
N PHE A 53 -0.26 -28.98 5.33
CA PHE A 53 -0.89 -30.00 6.16
C PHE A 53 -0.62 -31.42 5.65
N GLU A 54 -0.54 -31.65 4.33
CA GLU A 54 -0.15 -32.93 3.76
C GLU A 54 1.31 -33.29 4.07
N PHE A 55 2.21 -32.30 4.16
CA PHE A 55 3.61 -32.51 4.55
C PHE A 55 3.78 -33.07 5.98
N GLN A 56 2.77 -32.92 6.86
CA GLN A 56 2.77 -33.49 8.22
C GLN A 56 2.37 -34.98 8.25
N ARG A 57 1.90 -35.57 7.14
CA ARG A 57 1.75 -37.02 7.04
C ARG A 57 3.12 -37.64 6.83
N THR A 58 3.87 -37.77 7.91
CA THR A 58 5.09 -38.57 7.96
C THR A 58 4.75 -39.99 7.51
N GLU A 59 5.12 -40.35 6.27
CA GLU A 59 5.15 -41.74 5.84
C GLU A 59 6.13 -42.47 6.77
N THR A 60 5.58 -43.20 7.74
CA THR A 60 6.38 -44.04 8.61
C THR A 60 6.92 -45.17 7.74
N ARG A 61 8.24 -45.16 7.55
CA ARG A 61 8.94 -46.19 6.80
C ARG A 61 8.92 -47.47 7.62
N LEU A 62 8.38 -48.54 7.04
CA LEU A 62 8.40 -49.89 7.58
C LEU A 62 9.44 -50.72 6.84
N ASP A 63 10.12 -51.61 7.56
CA ASP A 63 10.92 -52.65 6.93
C ASP A 63 10.03 -53.62 6.15
N THR A 64 10.51 -54.08 5.00
CA THR A 64 9.79 -54.99 4.10
C THR A 64 9.32 -56.26 4.83
N SER A 65 10.14 -56.78 5.74
CA SER A 65 9.80 -57.94 6.58
C SER A 65 8.64 -57.66 7.54
N GLN A 66 8.55 -56.44 8.11
CA GLN A 66 7.45 -56.05 8.99
C GLN A 66 6.16 -55.81 8.19
N ALA A 67 6.29 -55.25 6.99
CA ALA A 67 5.17 -55.10 6.06
C ALA A 67 4.57 -56.45 5.65
N LEU A 68 5.42 -57.45 5.34
CA LEU A 68 4.98 -58.81 5.01
C LEU A 68 4.28 -59.49 6.21
N SER A 69 4.79 -59.28 7.43
CA SER A 69 4.13 -59.77 8.65
C SER A 69 2.77 -59.13 8.89
N ASP A 70 2.64 -57.80 8.73
CA ASP A 70 1.37 -57.10 8.91
C ASP A 70 0.32 -57.47 7.84
N ILE A 71 0.78 -57.78 6.62
CA ILE A 71 -0.05 -58.37 5.56
C ILE A 71 -0.53 -59.76 5.98
N LYS A 72 0.37 -60.62 6.47
CA LYS A 72 0.06 -61.98 6.95
C LYS A 72 -0.95 -61.96 8.11
N GLU A 73 -0.84 -60.98 8.99
CA GLU A 73 -1.73 -60.79 10.14
C GLU A 73 -3.06 -60.08 9.79
N LYS A 74 -3.34 -59.81 8.51
CA LYS A 74 -4.57 -59.14 8.02
C LYS A 74 -4.83 -57.75 8.62
N LYS A 75 -3.78 -57.04 9.06
CA LYS A 75 -3.89 -55.66 9.56
C LYS A 75 -4.02 -54.63 8.44
N VAL A 76 -3.65 -55.03 7.23
CA VAL A 76 -3.60 -54.19 6.04
C VAL A 76 -4.89 -54.35 5.24
N LYS A 77 -5.56 -53.23 4.97
CA LYS A 77 -6.80 -53.15 4.19
C LYS A 77 -6.51 -53.30 2.70
N ASN A 78 -5.62 -52.47 2.16
CA ASN A 78 -5.23 -52.48 0.74
C ASN A 78 -3.73 -52.17 0.61
N VAL A 79 -3.07 -52.77 -0.38
CA VAL A 79 -1.68 -52.47 -0.76
C VAL A 79 -1.67 -51.79 -2.12
N THR A 80 -1.09 -50.59 -2.20
CA THR A 80 -0.84 -49.90 -3.47
C THR A 80 0.65 -50.02 -3.80
N VAL A 81 0.96 -50.66 -4.93
CA VAL A 81 2.33 -50.80 -5.41
C VAL A 81 2.66 -49.58 -6.26
N GLN A 82 3.68 -48.80 -5.86
CA GLN A 82 4.19 -47.62 -6.58
C GLN A 82 5.68 -47.82 -6.84
N ASP A 83 6.04 -48.33 -8.03
CA ASP A 83 7.42 -48.60 -8.43
C ASP A 83 8.19 -49.43 -7.37
N SER A 84 9.15 -48.82 -6.67
CA SER A 84 9.95 -49.43 -5.59
C SER A 84 9.36 -49.27 -4.18
N LYS A 85 8.15 -48.74 -4.05
CA LYS A 85 7.46 -48.51 -2.77
C LYS A 85 6.13 -49.26 -2.69
N LEU A 86 5.92 -49.93 -1.56
CA LEU A 86 4.68 -50.55 -1.17
C LEU A 86 3.97 -49.65 -0.17
N VAL A 87 2.83 -49.08 -0.56
CA VAL A 87 2.00 -48.24 0.31
C VAL A 87 0.93 -49.12 0.93
N LEU A 88 1.05 -49.36 2.24
CA LEU A 88 0.16 -50.20 3.04
C LEU A 88 -0.87 -49.29 3.71
N ASN A 89 -2.14 -49.46 3.34
CA ASN A 89 -3.25 -48.79 4.02
C ASN A 89 -3.81 -49.72 5.09
N TYR A 90 -3.66 -49.35 6.36
CA TYR A 90 -4.14 -50.15 7.50
C TYR A 90 -5.64 -49.91 7.75
N HIS A 91 -6.28 -50.85 8.44
CA HIS A 91 -7.67 -50.67 8.89
C HIS A 91 -7.87 -49.46 9.82
N ASP A 92 -6.81 -49.05 10.53
CA ASP A 92 -6.81 -47.90 11.44
C ASP A 92 -6.70 -46.53 10.72
N GLY A 93 -6.67 -46.52 9.38
CA GLY A 93 -6.55 -45.30 8.58
C GLY A 93 -5.15 -44.72 8.50
N THR A 94 -4.15 -45.40 9.07
CA THR A 94 -2.74 -45.05 8.91
C THR A 94 -2.20 -45.62 7.60
N THR A 95 -1.35 -44.84 6.94
CA THR A 95 -0.65 -45.24 5.72
C THR A 95 0.82 -45.38 6.07
N ARG A 96 1.40 -46.55 5.78
CA ARG A 96 2.82 -46.80 5.99
C ARG A 96 3.45 -47.28 4.70
N THR A 97 4.72 -46.99 4.53
CA THR A 97 5.41 -47.26 3.26
C THR A 97 6.59 -48.16 3.51
N ALA A 98 6.65 -49.28 2.79
CA ALA A 98 7.81 -50.17 2.77
C ALA A 98 8.54 -50.04 1.44
N THR A 99 9.87 -50.03 1.49
CA THR A 99 10.69 -50.06 0.28
C THR A 99 10.85 -51.50 -0.19
N LYS A 100 10.76 -51.71 -1.49
CA LYS A 100 10.95 -52.99 -2.16
C LYS A 100 12.21 -52.93 -3.01
N GLU A 101 12.90 -54.06 -3.15
CA GLU A 101 14.07 -54.14 -4.04
C GLU A 101 13.63 -54.01 -5.50
N ASP A 102 14.39 -53.25 -6.29
CA ASP A 102 14.03 -52.85 -7.66
C ASP A 102 13.85 -54.04 -8.63
N ASN A 103 14.36 -55.23 -8.28
CA ASN A 103 14.41 -56.41 -9.15
C ASN A 103 13.39 -57.52 -8.86
N GLU A 104 12.64 -57.45 -7.76
CA GLU A 104 11.64 -58.48 -7.44
C GLU A 104 10.24 -57.94 -7.75
N SER A 105 9.27 -58.77 -8.14
CA SER A 105 7.86 -58.38 -8.27
C SER A 105 7.11 -58.46 -6.92
N TYR A 106 6.02 -57.70 -6.72
CA TYR A 106 5.23 -57.82 -5.49
C TYR A 106 4.62 -59.23 -5.36
N ALA A 107 4.28 -59.85 -6.50
CA ALA A 107 3.83 -61.23 -6.56
C ALA A 107 4.92 -62.22 -6.08
N GLU A 108 6.17 -62.02 -6.53
CA GLU A 108 7.31 -62.87 -6.14
C GLU A 108 7.67 -62.73 -4.66
N LEU A 109 7.52 -61.54 -4.08
CA LEU A 109 7.71 -61.32 -2.64
C LEU A 109 6.66 -62.05 -1.78
N LEU A 110 5.41 -62.07 -2.24
CA LEU A 110 4.34 -62.79 -1.55
C LEU A 110 4.55 -64.31 -1.65
N GLU A 111 5.00 -64.79 -2.80
CA GLU A 111 5.33 -66.19 -3.05
C GLU A 111 6.50 -66.65 -2.17
N LYS A 112 7.59 -65.87 -2.11
CA LYS A 112 8.73 -66.14 -1.21
C LYS A 112 8.35 -66.12 0.28
N ALA A 113 7.36 -65.31 0.65
CA ALA A 113 6.87 -65.24 2.03
C ALA A 113 5.89 -66.38 2.40
N GLY A 114 5.59 -67.28 1.47
CA GLY A 114 4.64 -68.39 1.67
C GLY A 114 3.19 -67.92 1.81
N LEU A 115 2.85 -66.78 1.22
CA LEU A 115 1.51 -66.20 1.22
C LEU A 115 0.84 -66.54 -0.12
N GLU A 116 0.27 -67.75 -0.22
CA GLU A 116 -0.55 -68.15 -1.37
C GLU A 116 -1.76 -67.22 -1.50
N THR A 117 -1.65 -66.26 -2.41
CA THR A 117 -2.72 -65.56 -3.17
C THR A 117 -4.07 -65.42 -2.48
N THR A 118 -4.14 -64.88 -1.25
CA THR A 118 -5.45 -64.63 -0.64
C THR A 118 -5.52 -63.30 0.12
N ILE A 119 -6.49 -62.47 -0.34
CA ILE A 119 -7.27 -61.43 0.36
C ILE A 119 -6.76 -59.97 0.41
N VAL A 120 -5.82 -59.52 -0.42
CA VAL A 120 -5.64 -58.05 -0.57
C VAL A 120 -5.77 -57.63 -2.03
N PRO A 121 -6.83 -56.88 -2.41
CA PRO A 121 -6.90 -56.29 -3.74
C PRO A 121 -5.76 -55.29 -3.89
N TYR A 122 -4.82 -55.59 -4.77
CA TYR A 122 -3.77 -54.66 -5.16
C TYR A 122 -4.18 -53.99 -6.46
N THR A 123 -4.21 -52.67 -6.46
CA THR A 123 -4.35 -51.87 -7.67
C THR A 123 -2.97 -51.36 -8.04
N VAL A 124 -2.44 -51.87 -9.15
CA VAL A 124 -1.31 -51.23 -9.83
C VAL A 124 -1.89 -49.99 -10.48
N VAL A 125 -1.86 -48.88 -9.75
CA VAL A 125 -2.25 -47.60 -10.31
C VAL A 125 -0.99 -47.05 -10.95
N ASP A 126 -0.98 -46.98 -12.28
CA ASP A 126 -0.01 -46.19 -13.05
C ASP A 126 -0.22 -44.71 -12.71
N GLN A 127 0.22 -44.33 -11.51
CA GLN A 127 0.14 -42.98 -11.01
C GLN A 127 1.16 -42.09 -11.68
N SER A 128 2.07 -42.61 -12.51
CA SER A 128 3.15 -41.82 -13.12
C SER A 128 2.61 -40.66 -13.96
N LEU A 129 1.60 -40.90 -14.80
CA LEU A 129 1.02 -39.85 -15.64
C LEU A 129 0.11 -38.92 -14.84
N MET A 130 -0.75 -39.44 -13.95
CA MET A 130 -1.65 -38.60 -13.15
C MET A 130 -0.92 -37.80 -12.06
N LYS A 131 0.16 -38.35 -11.46
CA LYS A 131 1.09 -37.60 -10.60
C LYS A 131 1.90 -36.60 -11.40
N ALA A 132 2.47 -36.97 -12.55
CA ALA A 132 3.23 -36.01 -13.35
C ALA A 132 2.34 -34.82 -13.80
N VAL A 133 1.11 -35.10 -14.23
CA VAL A 133 0.13 -34.05 -14.56
C VAL A 133 -0.27 -33.25 -13.30
N GLY A 134 -0.47 -33.91 -12.15
CA GLY A 134 -0.77 -33.27 -10.88
C GLY A 134 0.35 -32.35 -10.38
N ASP A 135 1.59 -32.81 -10.45
CA ASP A 135 2.79 -32.07 -10.04
C ASP A 135 3.02 -30.85 -10.94
N VAL A 136 2.92 -31.03 -12.26
CA VAL A 136 3.00 -29.92 -13.22
C VAL A 136 1.86 -28.94 -13.00
N LEU A 137 0.62 -29.42 -12.83
CA LEU A 137 -0.54 -28.55 -12.60
C LEU A 137 -0.41 -27.78 -11.28
N SER A 138 0.15 -28.40 -10.22
CA SER A 138 0.37 -27.77 -8.93
C SER A 138 1.37 -26.60 -8.96
N ILE A 139 2.31 -26.61 -9.92
CA ILE A 139 3.30 -25.56 -10.14
C ILE A 139 2.77 -24.51 -11.12
N VAL A 140 2.14 -24.96 -12.21
CA VAL A 140 1.65 -24.10 -13.29
C VAL A 140 0.42 -23.30 -12.86
N LEU A 141 -0.46 -23.86 -12.04
CA LEU A 141 -1.71 -23.20 -11.63
C LEU A 141 -1.47 -21.96 -10.74
N PRO A 142 -0.60 -21.98 -9.71
CA PRO A 142 -0.22 -20.79 -8.96
C PRO A 142 0.48 -19.74 -9.82
N LEU A 143 1.38 -20.14 -10.70
CA LEU A 143 2.08 -19.22 -11.62
C LEU A 143 1.11 -18.56 -12.61
N GLY A 144 0.17 -19.32 -13.16
CA GLY A 144 -0.87 -18.80 -14.05
C GLY A 144 -1.82 -17.83 -13.35
N LEU A 145 -2.28 -18.17 -12.14
CA LEU A 145 -3.08 -17.26 -11.31
C LEU A 145 -2.32 -15.97 -10.97
N MET A 146 -1.03 -16.08 -10.65
CA MET A 146 -0.16 -14.93 -10.40
C MET A 146 -0.06 -14.04 -11.65
N ALA A 147 0.16 -14.63 -12.83
CA ALA A 147 0.24 -13.89 -14.09
C ALA A 147 -1.07 -13.15 -14.41
N VAL A 148 -2.23 -13.81 -14.25
CA VAL A 148 -3.54 -13.19 -14.43
C VAL A 148 -3.79 -12.07 -13.42
N PHE A 149 -3.40 -12.27 -12.17
CA PHE A 149 -3.50 -11.26 -11.12
C PHE A 149 -2.63 -10.03 -11.42
N PHE A 150 -1.37 -10.21 -11.82
CA PHE A 150 -0.49 -9.11 -12.24
C PHE A 150 -1.00 -8.43 -13.50
N PHE A 151 -1.50 -9.18 -14.48
CA PHE A 151 -2.13 -8.61 -15.67
C PHE A 151 -3.32 -7.70 -15.29
N PHE A 152 -4.15 -8.14 -14.35
CA PHE A 152 -5.26 -7.34 -13.83
C PHE A 152 -4.78 -6.09 -13.07
N ILE A 153 -3.74 -6.21 -12.24
CA ILE A 153 -3.12 -5.07 -11.54
C ILE A 153 -2.55 -4.05 -12.53
N ILE A 154 -1.78 -4.48 -13.53
CA ILE A 154 -1.16 -3.59 -14.52
C ILE A 154 -2.24 -2.84 -15.30
N ARG A 155 -3.35 -3.52 -15.63
CA ARG A 155 -4.51 -2.92 -16.28
C ARG A 155 -5.31 -1.99 -15.35
N ALA A 156 -5.33 -2.25 -14.05
CA ALA A 156 -5.99 -1.39 -13.06
C ALA A 156 -5.12 -0.15 -12.71
N GLN A 157 -3.81 -0.32 -12.66
CA GLN A 157 -2.84 0.71 -12.30
C GLN A 157 -2.63 1.75 -13.41
N THR A 158 -2.90 1.45 -14.68
CA THR A 158 -2.82 2.45 -15.75
C THR A 158 -3.79 3.63 -15.54
N LYS A 159 -4.81 3.49 -14.69
CA LYS A 159 -5.74 4.59 -14.32
C LYS A 159 -5.41 5.32 -13.01
N GLY A 160 -4.41 4.88 -12.23
CA GLY A 160 -4.10 5.47 -10.91
C GLY A 160 -2.63 5.47 -10.48
N ALA A 161 -1.73 4.81 -11.20
CA ALA A 161 -0.31 4.71 -10.87
C ALA A 161 0.50 5.98 -11.18
N GLN A 162 -0.10 6.96 -11.86
CA GLN A 162 0.51 8.29 -11.98
C GLN A 162 0.72 8.97 -10.61
N ASP A 163 -0.03 8.55 -9.58
CA ASP A 163 -0.01 9.20 -8.27
C ASP A 163 1.12 8.70 -7.35
N ILE A 164 1.54 7.42 -7.46
CA ILE A 164 2.54 6.83 -6.55
C ILE A 164 3.97 7.21 -6.95
N PHE A 165 4.27 7.34 -8.25
CA PHE A 165 5.55 7.85 -8.74
C PHE A 165 5.70 9.40 -8.65
N SER A 166 4.69 10.09 -8.11
CA SER A 166 4.71 11.55 -7.92
C SER A 166 5.28 11.99 -6.57
N PHE A 167 5.58 11.05 -5.66
CA PHE A 167 6.27 11.28 -4.37
C PHE A 167 7.72 11.74 -4.61
N GLY A 168 7.90 13.03 -4.89
CA GLY A 168 9.22 13.63 -5.11
C GLY A 168 9.20 14.84 -6.03
N ARG A 169 8.12 15.04 -6.80
CA ARG A 169 7.96 16.25 -7.63
C ARG A 169 7.28 17.35 -6.82
N SER A 170 7.90 18.53 -6.81
CA SER A 170 7.31 19.75 -6.22
C SER A 170 5.90 19.97 -6.76
N ARG A 171 4.91 20.09 -5.86
CA ARG A 171 3.52 20.47 -6.20
C ARG A 171 3.38 21.96 -6.52
N ALA A 172 4.41 22.58 -7.10
CA ALA A 172 4.32 23.95 -7.58
C ALA A 172 3.43 23.95 -8.83
N LYS A 173 2.21 24.45 -8.70
CA LYS A 173 1.37 24.79 -9.85
C LYS A 173 1.98 26.03 -10.49
N LEU A 174 2.71 25.84 -11.58
CA LEU A 174 2.96 26.92 -12.54
C LEU A 174 1.60 27.28 -13.12
N PHE A 175 1.06 28.43 -12.71
CA PHE A 175 -0.14 28.97 -13.33
C PHE A 175 0.23 29.34 -14.77
N ALA A 176 -0.13 28.47 -15.72
CA ALA A 176 -0.03 28.79 -17.13
C ALA A 176 -1.01 29.93 -17.42
N LYS A 177 -0.50 30.96 -18.10
CA LYS A 177 -1.23 32.15 -18.52
C LYS A 177 -2.44 31.73 -19.37
N GLY A 178 -3.63 31.72 -18.77
CA GLY A 178 -4.86 31.39 -19.50
C GLY A 178 -6.05 31.08 -18.59
N LYS A 179 -7.05 31.97 -18.63
CA LYS A 179 -8.42 31.83 -18.11
C LYS A 179 -8.75 32.37 -16.71
N GLN A 180 -8.03 33.36 -16.20
CA GLN A 180 -8.58 34.21 -15.13
C GLN A 180 -8.21 35.67 -15.39
N ASP A 181 -9.16 36.42 -15.96
CA ASP A 181 -9.02 37.86 -16.19
C ASP A 181 -9.44 38.58 -14.91
N VAL A 182 -8.51 38.72 -13.96
CA VAL A 182 -8.68 39.60 -12.81
C VAL A 182 -8.13 40.97 -13.20
N THR A 183 -8.98 41.99 -13.17
CA THR A 183 -8.61 43.36 -13.47
C THR A 183 -8.18 44.11 -12.21
N PHE A 184 -7.43 45.20 -12.38
CA PHE A 184 -7.01 46.06 -11.28
C PHE A 184 -8.19 46.71 -10.53
N ALA A 185 -9.36 46.81 -11.20
CA ALA A 185 -10.60 47.30 -10.62
C ALA A 185 -11.21 46.31 -9.59
N ASP A 186 -10.89 45.01 -9.69
CA ASP A 186 -11.45 43.97 -8.81
C ASP A 186 -10.82 43.95 -7.41
N VAL A 187 -9.81 44.78 -7.16
CA VAL A 187 -9.17 44.94 -5.85
C VAL A 187 -9.73 46.19 -5.17
N ALA A 188 -10.47 46.05 -4.07
CA ALA A 188 -10.97 47.19 -3.30
C ALA A 188 -10.12 47.47 -2.04
N GLY A 189 -10.01 48.75 -1.66
CA GLY A 189 -9.54 49.17 -0.33
C GLY A 189 -8.03 49.12 -0.08
N VAL A 190 -7.20 49.08 -1.13
CA VAL A 190 -5.73 49.07 -1.00
C VAL A 190 -5.07 50.01 -2.03
N ASP A 191 -5.50 51.27 -2.03
CA ASP A 191 -5.11 52.24 -3.06
C ASP A 191 -3.62 52.61 -3.04
N ASP A 192 -2.98 52.61 -1.87
CA ASP A 192 -1.53 52.86 -1.74
C ASP A 192 -0.70 51.74 -2.38
N ALA A 193 -0.98 50.47 -2.03
CA ALA A 193 -0.25 49.32 -2.58
C ALA A 193 -0.51 49.14 -4.08
N LYS A 194 -1.70 49.54 -4.56
CA LYS A 194 -2.01 49.61 -5.98
C LYS A 194 -1.05 50.57 -6.69
N LYS A 195 -0.90 51.78 -6.17
CA LYS A 195 -0.06 52.83 -6.76
C LYS A 195 1.41 52.41 -6.82
N GLU A 196 1.92 51.80 -5.74
CA GLU A 196 3.29 51.25 -5.71
C GLU A 196 3.50 50.14 -6.75
N LEU A 197 2.53 49.23 -6.89
CA LEU A 197 2.61 48.16 -7.89
C LEU A 197 2.51 48.69 -9.33
N GLU A 198 1.72 49.74 -9.56
CA GLU A 198 1.62 50.40 -10.87
C GLU A 198 2.96 51.03 -11.27
N GLU A 199 3.68 51.64 -10.34
CA GLU A 199 5.02 52.17 -10.58
C GLU A 199 6.01 51.06 -10.98
N ILE A 200 5.96 49.91 -10.31
CA ILE A 200 6.80 48.75 -10.66
C ILE A 200 6.44 48.23 -12.05
N VAL A 201 5.16 48.19 -12.41
CA VAL A 201 4.72 47.77 -13.75
C VAL A 201 5.16 48.79 -14.82
N ASP A 202 5.07 50.10 -14.58
CA ASP A 202 5.60 51.12 -15.50
C ASP A 202 7.12 50.98 -15.65
N PHE A 203 7.82 50.67 -14.56
CA PHE A 203 9.26 50.39 -14.60
C PHE A 203 9.58 49.23 -15.53
N LEU A 204 8.82 48.13 -15.46
CA LEU A 204 9.04 46.94 -16.30
C LEU A 204 8.61 47.14 -17.75
N LYS A 205 7.59 47.96 -18.01
CA LYS A 205 7.14 48.32 -19.36
C LYS A 205 8.14 49.26 -20.04
N ASN A 206 8.68 50.22 -19.29
CA ASN A 206 9.52 51.30 -19.80
C ASN A 206 10.91 51.37 -19.12
N PRO A 207 11.72 50.29 -19.10
CA PRO A 207 12.97 50.25 -18.34
C PRO A 207 13.99 51.31 -18.79
N GLY A 208 13.94 51.72 -20.06
CA GLY A 208 14.82 52.77 -20.60
C GLY A 208 14.60 54.15 -19.99
N LYS A 209 13.36 54.49 -19.61
CA LYS A 209 13.02 55.77 -18.94
C LYS A 209 13.70 55.84 -17.57
N TYR A 210 13.65 54.75 -16.81
CA TYR A 210 14.19 54.66 -15.47
C TYR A 210 15.70 54.47 -15.43
N ARG A 211 16.27 53.78 -16.42
CA ARG A 211 17.73 53.62 -16.54
C ARG A 211 18.44 54.94 -16.82
N LYS A 212 17.81 55.86 -17.56
CA LYS A 212 18.35 57.21 -17.85
C LYS A 212 18.51 58.08 -16.60
N ILE A 213 17.66 57.90 -15.60
CA ILE A 213 17.74 58.59 -14.30
C ILE A 213 18.57 57.80 -13.26
N GLY A 214 19.25 56.73 -13.69
CA GLY A 214 20.09 55.90 -12.82
C GLY A 214 19.32 55.00 -11.84
N ALA A 215 18.00 54.83 -12.03
CA ALA A 215 17.21 53.99 -11.15
C ALA A 215 17.52 52.50 -11.39
N ARG A 216 17.63 51.74 -10.29
CA ARG A 216 17.90 50.29 -10.34
C ARG A 216 16.61 49.50 -10.53
N THR A 217 16.67 48.44 -11.33
CA THR A 217 15.54 47.53 -11.53
C THR A 217 15.15 46.85 -10.22
N PRO A 218 13.87 46.90 -9.81
CA PRO A 218 13.40 46.16 -8.65
C PRO A 218 13.52 44.66 -8.92
N LYS A 219 14.07 43.91 -7.94
CA LYS A 219 14.30 42.46 -8.10
C LYS A 219 13.10 41.59 -7.71
N GLY A 220 12.23 42.13 -6.85
CA GLY A 220 11.10 41.39 -6.31
C GLY A 220 10.32 42.23 -5.33
N VAL A 221 9.06 41.86 -5.13
CA VAL A 221 8.19 42.46 -4.12
C VAL A 221 7.58 41.33 -3.29
N ILE A 222 7.31 41.59 -2.02
CA ILE A 222 6.69 40.62 -1.11
C ILE A 222 5.42 41.25 -0.55
N LEU A 223 4.28 40.59 -0.79
CA LEU A 223 3.01 41.02 -0.21
C LEU A 223 2.77 40.29 1.11
N PHE A 224 2.78 41.04 2.21
CA PHE A 224 2.55 40.52 3.57
C PHE A 224 1.35 41.18 4.26
N GLY A 225 0.91 40.60 5.38
CA GLY A 225 -0.15 41.15 6.24
C GLY A 225 -1.33 40.19 6.47
N PRO A 226 -2.41 40.65 7.11
CA PRO A 226 -3.55 39.81 7.49
C PRO A 226 -4.26 39.19 6.28
N ALA A 227 -4.95 38.07 6.50
CA ALA A 227 -5.77 37.42 5.48
C ALA A 227 -7.00 38.31 5.14
N GLY A 228 -7.47 38.24 3.89
CA GLY A 228 -8.66 38.97 3.44
C GLY A 228 -8.45 40.36 2.85
N VAL A 229 -7.23 40.90 2.85
CA VAL A 229 -6.94 42.26 2.31
C VAL A 229 -6.56 42.29 0.83
N GLY A 230 -7.04 41.34 0.03
CA GLY A 230 -6.84 41.38 -1.43
C GLY A 230 -5.44 41.05 -1.96
N LYS A 231 -4.47 40.63 -1.12
CA LYS A 231 -3.10 40.24 -1.56
C LYS A 231 -3.09 39.23 -2.71
N THR A 232 -3.96 38.22 -2.65
CA THR A 232 -4.09 37.20 -3.69
C THR A 232 -4.60 37.79 -5.00
N LEU A 233 -5.54 38.73 -4.92
CA LEU A 233 -6.12 39.38 -6.10
C LEU A 233 -5.10 40.31 -6.75
N LEU A 234 -4.36 41.11 -5.97
CA LEU A 234 -3.25 41.92 -6.46
C LEU A 234 -2.18 41.06 -7.15
N ALA A 235 -1.81 39.94 -6.54
CA ALA A 235 -0.84 39.03 -7.13
C ALA A 235 -1.35 38.34 -8.40
N ARG A 236 -2.65 38.00 -8.47
CA ARG A 236 -3.26 37.43 -9.69
C ARG A 236 -3.27 38.44 -10.83
N TRP A 237 -3.64 39.69 -10.55
CA TRP A 237 -3.56 40.77 -11.54
C TRP A 237 -2.12 40.96 -12.03
N LEU A 238 -1.15 41.04 -11.11
CA LEU A 238 0.25 41.23 -11.47
C LEU A 238 0.82 40.08 -12.32
N ALA A 239 0.33 38.85 -12.13
CA ALA A 239 0.71 37.70 -12.96
C ALA A 239 0.29 37.82 -14.44
N LEU A 240 -0.66 38.70 -14.76
CA LEU A 240 -1.11 38.95 -16.13
C LEU A 240 -0.17 39.91 -16.87
N GLU A 241 0.52 40.79 -16.14
CA GLU A 241 1.47 41.77 -16.70
C GLU A 241 2.69 41.08 -17.32
N PRO A 242 3.25 41.63 -18.42
CA PRO A 242 4.42 41.04 -19.08
C PRO A 242 5.66 41.14 -18.18
N ARG A 243 6.53 40.12 -18.25
CA ARG A 243 7.81 40.04 -17.50
C ARG A 243 7.66 39.97 -15.96
N VAL A 244 6.48 39.59 -15.47
CA VAL A 244 6.26 39.33 -14.04
C VAL A 244 6.05 37.82 -13.80
N PHE A 245 6.71 37.27 -12.78
CA PHE A 245 6.50 35.91 -12.32
C PHE A 245 6.07 35.89 -10.86
N VAL A 246 4.92 35.27 -10.60
CA VAL A 246 4.30 35.25 -9.27
C VAL A 246 4.41 33.86 -8.67
N THR A 247 4.95 33.79 -7.46
CA THR A 247 5.06 32.55 -6.67
C THR A 247 4.26 32.68 -5.38
N TYR A 248 3.37 31.72 -5.14
CA TYR A 248 2.60 31.63 -3.90
C TYR A 248 3.33 30.74 -2.90
N LEU A 249 3.68 31.28 -1.74
CA LEU A 249 4.31 30.51 -0.65
C LEU A 249 3.38 30.45 0.58
N PRO A 250 3.10 29.25 1.12
CA PRO A 250 2.35 29.13 2.36
C PRO A 250 3.17 29.69 3.52
N MET A 251 2.52 30.41 4.45
CA MET A 251 3.16 30.95 5.65
C MET A 251 3.81 29.82 6.46
N PRO A 252 5.14 29.86 6.65
CA PRO A 252 5.84 28.82 7.39
C PRO A 252 5.66 28.99 8.90
N LYS A 253 5.69 27.88 9.64
CA LYS A 253 5.77 27.88 11.10
C LYS A 253 7.17 28.23 11.62
N HIS A 254 8.20 28.13 10.78
CA HIS A 254 9.60 28.41 11.10
C HIS A 254 10.26 29.26 10.01
N LEU A 255 10.82 30.41 10.41
CA LEU A 255 11.33 31.48 9.53
C LEU A 255 12.64 31.17 8.76
N PRO A 256 13.65 30.44 9.30
CA PRO A 256 14.98 30.41 8.68
C PRO A 256 15.09 29.51 7.43
N LEU A 257 14.34 28.40 7.36
CA LEU A 257 14.41 27.47 6.22
C LEU A 257 13.89 28.07 4.91
N GLN A 258 12.95 29.00 4.99
CA GLN A 258 12.34 29.64 3.83
C GLN A 258 13.14 30.85 3.34
N LEU A 259 13.90 31.53 4.19
CA LEU A 259 14.81 32.59 3.73
C LEU A 259 15.86 32.06 2.75
N SER A 260 16.36 30.84 3.01
CA SER A 260 17.24 30.10 2.10
C SER A 260 16.57 29.79 0.75
N LEU A 261 15.33 29.30 0.77
CA LEU A 261 14.57 29.00 -0.45
C LEU A 261 14.22 30.27 -1.25
N LEU A 262 13.86 31.34 -0.55
CA LEU A 262 13.49 32.63 -1.12
C LEU A 262 14.70 33.35 -1.72
N MET A 263 15.87 33.30 -1.05
CA MET A 263 17.14 33.75 -1.63
C MET A 263 17.52 32.97 -2.89
N ARG A 264 17.35 31.63 -2.88
CA ARG A 264 17.62 30.81 -4.07
C ARG A 264 16.69 31.13 -5.23
N LEU A 265 15.40 31.38 -4.97
CA LEU A 265 14.44 31.79 -5.99
C LEU A 265 14.75 33.19 -6.53
N MET A 266 15.16 34.13 -5.68
CA MET A 266 15.60 35.47 -6.11
C MET A 266 16.86 35.41 -6.98
N LEU A 267 17.84 34.55 -6.64
CA LEU A 267 19.04 34.35 -7.46
C LEU A 267 18.74 33.76 -8.84
N LEU A 268 17.72 32.91 -8.96
CA LEU A 268 17.28 32.38 -10.26
C LEU A 268 16.59 33.46 -11.11
N ALA A 269 15.80 34.34 -10.49
CA ALA A 269 15.10 35.42 -11.18
C ALA A 269 16.04 36.52 -11.73
N ASP A 270 17.20 36.72 -11.10
CA ASP A 270 18.25 37.66 -11.55
C ASP A 270 18.78 37.35 -12.96
N SER A 271 18.55 36.14 -13.49
CA SER A 271 19.02 35.73 -14.82
C SER A 271 18.08 36.08 -15.98
N VAL A 272 16.85 36.56 -15.73
CA VAL A 272 15.79 36.66 -16.77
C VAL A 272 15.07 38.02 -16.83
N ASP A 273 15.52 39.06 -16.09
CA ASP A 273 14.79 40.34 -15.96
C ASP A 273 13.32 40.14 -15.50
N VAL A 274 13.10 39.21 -14.59
CA VAL A 274 11.76 38.85 -14.10
C VAL A 274 11.61 39.27 -12.64
N VAL A 275 10.58 40.07 -12.34
CA VAL A 275 10.25 40.43 -10.95
C VAL A 275 9.53 39.27 -10.30
N LEU A 276 10.16 38.73 -9.25
CA LEU A 276 9.59 37.65 -8.45
C LEU A 276 8.67 38.23 -7.37
N LEU A 277 7.38 37.89 -7.44
CA LEU A 277 6.39 38.30 -6.43
C LEU A 277 6.07 37.13 -5.51
N VAL A 278 6.39 37.26 -4.22
CA VAL A 278 6.07 36.26 -3.20
C VAL A 278 4.82 36.68 -2.42
N VAL A 279 3.76 35.89 -2.50
CA VAL A 279 2.57 36.07 -1.65
C VAL A 279 2.63 35.10 -0.48
N MET A 280 2.70 35.65 0.74
CA MET A 280 2.63 34.88 1.98
C MET A 280 1.17 34.69 2.40
N MET A 281 0.67 33.45 2.39
CA MET A 281 -0.70 33.12 2.79
C MET A 281 -0.73 32.40 4.14
N LYS A 282 -1.54 32.89 5.11
CA LYS A 282 -1.82 32.14 6.34
C LYS A 282 -2.61 30.87 5.96
N GLY A 283 -2.09 29.71 6.36
CA GLY A 283 -2.57 28.41 5.93
C GLY A 283 -4.07 28.20 6.15
N ASN A 284 -4.85 28.44 5.11
CA ASN A 284 -6.06 27.68 4.81
C ASN A 284 -6.34 27.81 3.31
N LYS A 285 -6.62 26.65 2.70
CA LYS A 285 -7.02 26.33 1.33
C LYS A 285 -7.08 27.47 0.29
N LEU A 286 -6.39 27.24 -0.84
CA LEU A 286 -6.68 27.86 -2.15
C LEU A 286 -8.14 27.64 -2.55
#